data_AF-A0A965L5V5-F1
#
_entry.id   AF-A0A965L5V5-F1
#
_cell.length_a   1.000
_cell.length_b   1.000
_cell.length_c   1.000
_cell.angle_alpha   90.00
_cell.angle_beta   90.00
_cell.angle_gamma   90.00
#
_symmetry.space_group_name_H-M   'P 1'
#
loop_
_entity.id
_entity.type
_entity.pdbx_description
1 polymer ?
#
loop_
_entity_poly.entity_id
_entity_poly.type
_entity_poly.pdbx_seq_one_letter_code
_entity_poly.pdbx_strand_id
1 'polypeptide(L)'
;MSFQLPHLADGGRLDAWDRLRRPVWLFDPVSCRGVYANVAALALWGAADLDELLARDFSKLSPAVRTRTERLRTATAEGREVEEHWTFYPNGSPVTVQAVISTVALADGREVLLFEAAAVEVEAEERRAVEALRHSSGPVGLFDGEGKSLFANPAAFAAYGLDAGFVTRFANPEDGETVLANAMQGQATGALFQMRTGPGSRWHHIDCRPLQDPVTGAISVLLNERDVTDRVEAEAARAAAEQKAAMAEARQRFLTEMSHELRTPLNAVLGFSALLSEAGLTPMQRDHAGRIHAAGERLATVVEQMIGLSQHDDWTGGVEPAAEREPGLADAGAPMTDEDEGRAMRVLYVDDNDSNRALISALLAMQGIVCETADDGAQGLAAASRGDWDVILMDIQMPVMDGVEAARRIRLLTDEASAVPIIAVTANTLDDQLAAYADVGMNDCVGKPVKAPELLTKLFEWASTPWREAWREAEQAAA
;
A
#
# COMPACT_ATOMS: atom_id res chain seq x y z
N MET A 1 -34.85 38.89 29.35
CA MET A 1 -35.55 40.18 29.23
C MET A 1 -35.64 40.51 27.74
N SER A 2 -36.83 40.86 27.28
CA SER A 2 -37.23 40.93 25.88
C SER A 2 -36.43 41.92 25.04
N PHE A 3 -36.15 41.53 23.80
CA PHE A 3 -35.63 42.39 22.75
C PHE A 3 -36.60 43.57 22.53
N GLN A 4 -36.27 44.79 22.98
CA GLN A 4 -37.02 45.99 22.62
C GLN A 4 -36.32 46.68 21.46
N LEU A 5 -36.87 46.52 20.26
CA LEU A 5 -36.56 47.39 19.13
C LEU A 5 -36.86 48.85 19.54
N PRO A 6 -36.07 49.83 19.07
CA PRO A 6 -36.30 51.24 19.39
C PRO A 6 -37.72 51.64 19.01
N HIS A 7 -38.35 52.47 19.85
CA HIS A 7 -39.68 53.01 19.57
C HIS A 7 -39.60 54.05 18.43
N LEU A 8 -40.64 54.11 17.60
CA LEU A 8 -40.84 55.25 16.69
C LEU A 8 -41.01 56.54 17.53
N ALA A 9 -40.81 57.71 16.93
CA ALA A 9 -40.84 59.00 17.63
C ALA A 9 -42.17 59.30 18.37
N ASP A 10 -43.22 58.56 18.05
CA ASP A 10 -44.58 58.57 18.60
C ASP A 10 -44.85 57.45 19.62
N GLY A 11 -43.82 56.71 20.06
CA GLY A 11 -43.93 55.69 21.12
C GLY A 11 -44.52 54.35 20.68
N GLY A 12 -44.87 54.19 19.40
CA GLY A 12 -45.28 52.91 18.84
C GLY A 12 -44.13 51.90 18.84
N ARG A 13 -44.43 50.62 19.13
CA ARG A 13 -43.49 49.52 18.83
C ARG A 13 -43.24 49.51 17.33
N LEU A 14 -41.99 49.31 16.93
CA LEU A 14 -41.60 49.19 15.54
C LEU A 14 -42.05 47.81 14.99
N ASP A 15 -43.36 47.64 14.81
CA ASP A 15 -44.00 46.41 14.25
C ASP A 15 -43.68 46.22 12.74
N ALA A 16 -42.77 47.02 12.19
CA ALA A 16 -42.41 47.00 10.76
C ALA A 16 -41.78 45.66 10.36
N TRP A 17 -40.98 45.04 11.25
CA TRP A 17 -40.34 43.75 11.01
C TRP A 17 -41.36 42.60 10.94
N ASP A 18 -42.38 42.64 11.80
CA ASP A 18 -43.48 41.66 11.81
C ASP A 18 -44.38 41.78 10.57
N ARG A 19 -44.40 42.95 9.93
CA ARG A 19 -45.15 43.22 8.70
C ARG A 19 -44.37 42.85 7.43
N LEU A 20 -43.08 42.51 7.53
CA LEU A 20 -42.31 42.07 6.37
C LEU A 20 -42.86 40.73 5.86
N ARG A 21 -43.11 40.66 4.55
CA ARG A 21 -43.49 39.42 3.87
C ARG A 21 -42.30 38.49 3.65
N ARG A 22 -41.08 39.02 3.73
CA ARG A 22 -39.85 38.25 3.62
C ARG A 22 -39.56 37.59 4.98
N PRO A 23 -39.33 36.28 5.04
CA PRO A 23 -38.89 35.61 6.28
C PRO A 23 -37.59 36.20 6.81
N VAL A 24 -37.64 36.70 8.05
CA VAL A 24 -36.50 37.26 8.76
C VAL A 24 -36.42 36.68 10.16
N TRP A 25 -35.23 36.18 10.56
CA TRP A 25 -34.99 35.71 11.92
C TRP A 25 -33.55 35.98 12.38
N LEU A 26 -33.37 36.01 13.70
CA LEU A 26 -32.08 36.14 14.37
C LEU A 26 -31.73 34.81 15.05
N PHE A 27 -30.50 34.34 14.87
CA PHE A 27 -29.99 33.11 15.46
C PHE A 27 -28.66 33.36 16.19
N ASP A 28 -28.58 32.91 17.44
CA ASP A 28 -27.36 32.98 18.24
C ASP A 28 -26.55 31.68 18.04
N PRO A 29 -25.40 31.74 17.33
CA PRO A 29 -24.59 30.55 17.04
C PRO A 29 -23.90 29.99 18.29
N VAL A 30 -23.68 30.80 19.32
CA VAL A 30 -23.00 30.39 20.56
C VAL A 30 -23.96 29.59 21.44
N SER A 31 -25.16 30.12 21.67
CA SER A 31 -26.18 29.42 22.48
C SER A 31 -26.99 28.40 21.68
N CYS A 32 -26.85 28.37 20.35
CA CYS A 32 -27.62 27.53 19.43
C CYS A 32 -29.14 27.73 19.61
N ARG A 33 -29.59 28.98 19.74
CA ARG A 33 -31.00 29.32 19.96
C ARG A 33 -31.45 30.42 19.01
N GLY A 34 -32.73 30.37 18.63
CA GLY A 34 -33.39 31.51 18.02
C GLY A 34 -33.45 32.69 18.99
N VAL A 35 -33.39 33.90 18.46
CA VAL A 35 -33.51 35.15 19.23
C VAL A 35 -34.77 35.92 18.86
N TYR A 36 -35.12 35.91 17.57
CA TYR A 36 -36.31 36.57 17.04
C TYR A 36 -36.69 35.92 15.70
N ALA A 37 -37.97 35.97 15.33
CA ALA A 37 -38.46 35.63 14.00
C ALA A 37 -39.73 36.42 13.72
N ASN A 38 -39.86 36.94 12.50
CA ASN A 38 -41.10 37.60 12.07
C ASN A 38 -42.16 36.59 11.64
N VAL A 39 -43.39 37.05 11.39
CA VAL A 39 -44.53 36.20 11.01
C VAL A 39 -44.24 35.34 9.77
N ALA A 40 -43.55 35.89 8.77
CA ALA A 40 -43.16 35.15 7.58
C ALA A 40 -42.16 34.02 7.88
N ALA A 41 -41.22 34.25 8.81
CA ALA A 41 -40.30 33.22 9.28
C ALA A 41 -41.02 32.16 10.13
N LEU A 42 -41.98 32.52 10.98
CA LEU A 42 -42.78 31.53 11.73
C LEU A 42 -43.53 30.58 10.78
N ALA A 43 -44.13 31.13 9.73
CA ALA A 43 -44.78 30.33 8.69
C ALA A 43 -43.79 29.41 7.97
N LEU A 44 -42.59 29.92 7.63
CA LEU A 44 -41.53 29.12 7.02
C LEU A 44 -41.07 27.97 7.92
N TRP A 45 -40.88 28.24 9.21
CA TRP A 45 -40.45 27.25 10.20
C TRP A 45 -41.57 26.32 10.66
N GLY A 46 -42.81 26.57 10.23
CA GLY A 46 -44.00 25.84 10.67
C GLY A 46 -44.19 25.89 12.18
N ALA A 47 -43.99 27.06 12.80
CA ALA A 47 -44.23 27.33 14.21
C ALA A 47 -45.53 28.13 14.39
N ALA A 48 -46.31 27.82 15.43
CA ALA A 48 -47.57 28.49 15.74
C ALA A 48 -47.36 29.93 16.23
N ASP A 49 -46.30 30.15 17.02
CA ASP A 49 -45.92 31.45 17.54
C ASP A 49 -44.39 31.55 17.76
N LEU A 50 -43.95 32.75 18.13
CA LEU A 50 -42.54 33.02 18.39
C LEU A 50 -42.01 32.24 19.59
N ASP A 51 -42.81 32.07 20.64
CA ASP A 51 -42.38 31.36 21.85
C ASP A 51 -42.12 29.88 21.56
N GLU A 52 -42.95 29.24 20.73
CA GLU A 52 -42.74 27.87 20.24
C GLU A 52 -41.43 27.77 19.46
N LEU A 53 -41.17 28.67 18.50
CA LEU A 53 -39.95 28.64 17.70
C LEU A 53 -38.69 28.86 18.56
N LEU A 54 -38.73 29.82 19.49
CA LEU A 54 -37.62 30.12 20.39
C LEU A 54 -37.36 29.02 21.43
N ALA A 55 -38.38 28.23 21.76
CA ALA A 55 -38.25 27.06 22.63
C ALA A 55 -37.60 25.86 21.92
N ARG A 56 -37.51 25.87 20.57
CA ARG A 56 -36.82 24.81 19.83
C ARG A 56 -35.34 24.83 20.15
N ASP A 57 -34.84 23.68 20.57
CA ASP A 57 -33.43 23.49 20.89
C ASP A 57 -32.65 23.05 19.64
N PHE A 58 -31.81 23.94 19.12
CA PHE A 58 -30.89 23.66 18.02
C PHE A 58 -29.52 23.17 18.52
N SER A 59 -29.37 22.81 19.79
CA SER A 59 -28.14 22.20 20.30
C SER A 59 -27.82 20.84 19.66
N LYS A 60 -28.80 20.17 19.05
CA LYS A 60 -28.58 18.91 18.32
C LYS A 60 -28.20 19.11 16.85
N LEU A 61 -27.88 20.34 16.42
CA LEU A 61 -27.41 20.61 15.07
C LEU A 61 -26.19 19.73 14.73
N SER A 62 -26.16 19.23 13.49
CA SER A 62 -25.05 18.41 13.02
C SER A 62 -23.73 19.20 13.08
N PRO A 63 -22.58 18.51 13.23
CA PRO A 63 -21.27 19.17 13.22
C PRO A 63 -21.08 20.08 12.00
N ALA A 64 -21.60 19.67 10.84
CA ALA A 64 -21.56 20.47 9.62
C ALA A 64 -22.30 21.81 9.73
N VAL A 65 -23.49 21.85 10.35
CA VAL A 65 -24.24 23.10 10.51
C VAL A 65 -23.54 24.02 11.50
N ARG A 66 -22.99 23.48 12.60
CA ARG A 66 -22.23 24.27 13.60
C ARG A 66 -21.00 24.95 12.99
N THR A 67 -20.20 24.18 12.24
CA THR A 67 -19.02 24.73 11.55
C THR A 67 -19.43 25.78 10.52
N ARG A 68 -20.53 25.54 9.79
CA ARG A 68 -21.05 26.51 8.81
C ARG A 68 -21.52 27.81 9.47
N THR A 69 -22.22 27.74 10.61
CA THR A 69 -22.64 28.95 11.34
C THR A 69 -21.46 29.74 11.92
N GLU A 70 -20.40 29.06 12.38
CA GLU A 70 -19.20 29.75 12.88
C GLU A 70 -18.41 30.44 11.75
N ARG A 71 -18.33 29.78 10.58
CA ARG A 71 -17.77 30.39 9.36
C ARG A 71 -18.52 31.66 8.98
N LEU A 72 -19.86 31.60 8.99
CA LEU A 72 -20.70 32.76 8.67
C LEU A 72 -20.48 33.91 9.64
N ARG A 73 -20.39 33.64 10.94
CA ARG A 73 -20.09 34.65 11.95
C ARG A 73 -18.76 35.34 11.66
N THR A 74 -17.73 34.56 11.32
CA THR A 74 -16.41 35.08 10.98
C THR A 74 -16.43 35.89 9.67
N ALA A 75 -17.11 35.40 8.64
CA ALA A 75 -17.18 36.04 7.33
C ALA A 75 -17.95 37.37 7.35
N THR A 76 -18.91 37.51 8.27
CA THR A 76 -19.83 38.67 8.37
C THR A 76 -19.48 39.63 9.52
N ALA A 77 -18.39 39.38 10.27
CA ALA A 77 -18.00 40.11 11.49
C ALA A 77 -17.79 41.64 11.31
N GLU A 78 -17.56 42.11 10.08
CA GLU A 78 -17.36 43.55 9.75
C GLU A 78 -18.58 44.19 9.06
N GLY A 79 -19.78 43.61 9.25
CA GLY A 79 -20.98 44.07 8.55
C GLY A 79 -21.03 43.65 7.08
N ARG A 80 -20.21 42.68 6.68
CA ARG A 80 -20.29 42.06 5.36
C ARG A 80 -21.50 41.13 5.31
N GLU A 81 -22.09 41.02 4.13
CA GLU A 81 -23.20 40.11 3.86
C GLU A 81 -22.69 38.89 3.09
N VAL A 82 -23.26 37.72 3.40
CA VAL A 82 -23.00 36.48 2.68
C VAL A 82 -24.33 35.96 2.15
N GLU A 83 -24.38 35.67 0.86
CA GLU A 83 -25.54 35.08 0.22
C GLU A 83 -25.34 33.57 0.06
N GLU A 84 -26.23 32.78 0.63
CA GLU A 84 -26.14 31.32 0.61
C GLU A 84 -27.51 30.64 0.45
N HIS A 85 -27.51 29.48 -0.20
CA HIS A 85 -28.65 28.58 -0.23
C HIS A 85 -28.66 27.68 1.01
N TRP A 86 -29.82 27.61 1.66
CA TRP A 86 -30.05 26.81 2.85
C TRP A 86 -31.27 25.92 2.65
N THR A 87 -31.12 24.63 2.92
CA THR A 87 -32.25 23.70 3.06
C THR A 87 -32.47 23.44 4.53
N PHE A 88 -33.60 23.95 5.04
CA PHE A 88 -34.06 23.72 6.40
C PHE A 88 -35.06 22.57 6.41
N TYR A 89 -35.24 21.92 7.57
CA TYR A 89 -36.21 20.82 7.72
C TYR A 89 -37.28 21.15 8.77
N PRO A 90 -38.07 22.23 8.59
CA PRO A 90 -39.17 22.54 9.49
C PRO A 90 -40.15 21.36 9.57
N ASN A 91 -40.39 20.88 10.79
CA ASN A 91 -41.24 19.72 11.07
C ASN A 91 -40.88 18.46 10.25
N GLY A 92 -39.60 18.32 9.85
CA GLY A 92 -39.10 17.20 9.06
C GLY A 92 -39.28 17.31 7.54
N SER A 93 -39.90 18.37 7.03
CA SER A 93 -40.04 18.60 5.58
C SER A 93 -39.00 19.58 5.07
N PRO A 94 -38.28 19.28 3.97
CA PRO A 94 -37.24 20.16 3.44
C PRO A 94 -37.83 21.42 2.79
N VAL A 95 -37.33 22.58 3.19
CA VAL A 95 -37.63 23.90 2.62
C VAL A 95 -36.31 24.57 2.24
N THR A 96 -36.13 24.83 0.94
CA THR A 96 -34.95 25.53 0.44
C THR A 96 -35.22 27.02 0.30
N VAL A 97 -34.28 27.82 0.79
CA VAL A 97 -34.31 29.28 0.69
C VAL A 97 -32.96 29.79 0.23
N GLN A 98 -32.99 30.95 -0.41
CA GLN A 98 -31.83 31.80 -0.60
C GLN A 98 -31.82 32.81 0.54
N ALA A 99 -30.78 32.80 1.36
CA ALA A 99 -30.65 33.66 2.52
C ALA A 99 -29.48 34.62 2.32
N VAL A 100 -29.75 35.91 2.55
CA VAL A 100 -28.70 36.90 2.81
C VAL A 100 -28.46 36.90 4.31
N ILE A 101 -27.20 36.77 4.71
CA ILE A 101 -26.80 36.55 6.10
C ILE A 101 -25.78 37.62 6.51
N SER A 102 -26.02 38.24 7.65
CA SER A 102 -25.12 39.24 8.25
C SER A 102 -25.01 39.05 9.76
N THR A 103 -23.96 39.59 10.39
CA THR A 103 -23.83 39.62 11.85
C THR A 103 -24.34 40.94 12.39
N VAL A 104 -25.20 40.87 13.41
CA VAL A 104 -25.77 42.03 14.11
C VAL A 104 -25.44 41.94 15.60
N ALA A 105 -24.97 43.05 16.18
CA ALA A 105 -24.77 43.16 17.61
C ALA A 105 -26.07 43.56 18.32
N LEU A 106 -26.45 42.77 19.32
CA LEU A 106 -27.58 43.04 20.20
C LEU A 106 -27.21 44.09 21.27
N ALA A 107 -28.22 44.69 21.91
CA ALA A 107 -28.01 45.71 22.94
C ALA A 107 -27.24 45.20 24.19
N ASP A 108 -27.21 43.88 24.40
CA ASP A 108 -26.45 43.21 25.45
C ASP A 108 -25.02 42.83 25.02
N GLY A 109 -24.60 43.24 23.82
CA GLY A 109 -23.27 43.00 23.26
C GLY A 109 -23.10 41.63 22.58
N ARG A 110 -24.12 40.77 22.58
CA ARG A 110 -24.05 39.49 21.85
C ARG A 110 -24.11 39.72 20.35
N GLU A 111 -23.26 39.01 19.61
CA GLU A 111 -23.31 38.97 18.15
C GLU A 111 -24.18 37.79 17.69
N VAL A 112 -25.15 38.07 16.83
CA VAL A 112 -26.05 37.05 16.28
C VAL A 112 -26.11 37.15 14.76
N LEU A 113 -26.50 36.05 14.12
CA LEU A 113 -26.71 35.99 12.69
C LEU A 113 -28.13 36.43 12.35
N LEU A 114 -28.25 37.44 11.49
CA LEU A 114 -29.48 37.85 10.83
C LEU A 114 -29.63 37.09 9.52
N PHE A 115 -30.77 36.44 9.33
CA PHE A 115 -31.13 35.74 8.11
C PHE A 115 -32.28 36.45 7.42
N GLU A 116 -32.08 36.84 6.16
CA GLU A 116 -33.10 37.39 5.28
C GLU A 116 -33.37 36.42 4.14
N ALA A 117 -34.34 35.52 4.34
CA ALA A 117 -34.60 34.43 3.42
C ALA A 117 -35.66 34.81 2.38
N ALA A 118 -35.45 34.39 1.14
CA ALA A 118 -36.48 34.30 0.12
C ALA A 118 -36.73 32.81 -0.15
N ALA A 119 -37.99 32.38 -0.06
CA ALA A 119 -38.34 31.03 -0.48
C ALA A 119 -38.05 30.88 -1.97
N VAL A 120 -37.20 29.91 -2.31
CA VAL A 120 -36.93 29.56 -3.70
C VAL A 120 -37.88 28.41 -4.01
N GLU A 121 -38.78 28.62 -4.98
CA GLU A 121 -39.50 27.51 -5.58
C GLU A 121 -38.50 26.70 -6.41
N VAL A 122 -37.82 25.79 -5.72
CA VAL A 122 -37.02 24.76 -6.38
C VAL A 122 -38.00 23.75 -6.96
N GLU A 123 -37.87 23.41 -8.24
CA GLU A 123 -38.79 22.45 -8.86
C GLU A 123 -38.78 21.12 -8.07
N ALA A 124 -39.90 20.41 -8.08
CA ALA A 124 -40.02 19.16 -7.31
C ALA A 124 -38.98 18.12 -7.74
N GLU A 125 -38.55 18.15 -9.01
CA GLU A 125 -37.54 17.23 -9.56
C GLU A 125 -36.13 17.56 -9.04
N GLU A 126 -35.74 18.82 -9.04
CA GLU A 126 -34.46 19.27 -8.47
C GLU A 126 -34.35 18.93 -6.98
N ARG A 127 -35.43 19.10 -6.22
CA ARG A 127 -35.50 18.67 -4.81
C ARG A 127 -35.30 17.16 -4.64
N ARG A 128 -35.95 16.34 -5.48
CA ARG A 128 -35.76 14.88 -5.45
C ARG A 128 -34.33 14.50 -5.80
N ALA A 129 -33.70 15.18 -6.77
CA ALA A 129 -32.32 14.91 -7.17
C ALA A 129 -31.32 15.23 -6.05
N VAL A 130 -31.46 16.38 -5.38
CA VAL A 130 -30.61 16.76 -4.24
C VAL A 130 -30.76 15.75 -3.09
N GLU A 131 -31.99 15.31 -2.78
CA GLU A 131 -32.23 14.35 -1.72
C GLU A 131 -31.69 12.95 -2.08
N ALA A 132 -31.83 12.52 -3.34
CA ALA A 132 -31.22 11.28 -3.82
C ALA A 132 -29.68 11.30 -3.69
N LEU A 133 -29.03 12.41 -4.03
CA LEU A 133 -27.58 12.59 -3.84
C LEU A 133 -27.19 12.55 -2.36
N ARG A 134 -28.01 13.12 -1.46
CA ARG A 134 -27.77 13.08 -0.01
C ARG A 134 -27.83 11.67 0.58
N HIS A 135 -28.67 10.81 0.03
CA HIS A 135 -28.81 9.41 0.45
C HIS A 135 -27.93 8.42 -0.33
N SER A 136 -27.11 8.90 -1.26
CA SER A 136 -26.12 8.04 -1.93
C SER A 136 -25.09 7.52 -0.93
N SER A 137 -24.73 6.24 -1.07
CA SER A 137 -23.84 5.54 -0.13
C SER A 137 -22.36 5.87 -0.33
N GLY A 138 -21.97 6.26 -1.55
CA GLY A 138 -20.59 6.58 -1.91
C GLY A 138 -20.30 8.07 -1.78
N PRO A 139 -19.04 8.46 -1.50
CA PRO A 139 -18.61 9.85 -1.59
C PRO A 139 -18.89 10.42 -2.99
N VAL A 140 -19.54 11.58 -3.02
CA VAL A 140 -19.74 12.38 -4.23
C VAL A 140 -19.29 13.80 -3.93
N GLY A 141 -18.38 14.32 -4.75
CA GLY A 141 -17.87 15.70 -4.66
C GLY A 141 -17.90 16.42 -6.00
N LEU A 142 -18.16 17.72 -5.96
CA LEU A 142 -17.99 18.63 -7.09
C LEU A 142 -16.86 19.61 -6.74
N PHE A 143 -15.99 19.89 -7.70
CA PHE A 143 -14.84 20.77 -7.53
C PHE A 143 -14.71 21.76 -8.68
N ASP A 144 -14.13 22.92 -8.42
CA ASP A 144 -13.76 23.86 -9.48
C ASP A 144 -12.49 23.39 -10.22
N GLY A 145 -12.08 24.16 -11.23
CA GLY A 145 -10.88 23.85 -12.02
C GLY A 145 -9.56 23.93 -11.25
N GLU A 146 -9.54 24.50 -10.05
CA GLU A 146 -8.38 24.52 -9.15
C GLU A 146 -8.44 23.37 -8.13
N GLY A 147 -9.48 22.53 -8.18
CA GLY A 147 -9.66 21.41 -7.27
C GLY A 147 -10.23 21.80 -5.90
N LYS A 148 -10.78 23.01 -5.74
CA LYS A 148 -11.47 23.41 -4.51
C LYS A 148 -12.88 22.85 -4.50
N SER A 149 -13.34 22.37 -3.34
CA SER A 149 -14.67 21.76 -3.22
C SER A 149 -15.78 22.81 -3.35
N LEU A 150 -16.67 22.59 -4.32
CA LEU A 150 -17.90 23.34 -4.54
C LEU A 150 -19.10 22.68 -3.86
N PHE A 151 -19.14 21.34 -3.88
CA PHE A 151 -20.16 20.54 -3.24
C PHE A 151 -19.57 19.20 -2.74
N ALA A 152 -20.12 18.70 -1.64
CA ALA A 152 -19.86 17.36 -1.13
C ALA A 152 -21.14 16.78 -0.51
N ASN A 153 -21.47 15.54 -0.86
CA ASN A 153 -22.57 14.83 -0.22
C ASN A 153 -22.19 14.39 1.21
N PRO A 154 -23.15 13.93 2.05
CA PRO A 154 -22.87 13.49 3.41
C PRO A 154 -21.82 12.37 3.50
N ALA A 155 -21.79 11.44 2.55
CA ALA A 155 -20.79 10.37 2.51
C ALA A 155 -19.36 10.92 2.26
N ALA A 156 -19.20 11.87 1.34
CA ALA A 156 -17.91 12.54 1.10
C ALA A 156 -17.48 13.38 2.29
N PHE A 157 -18.42 14.08 2.93
CA PHE A 157 -18.14 14.79 4.17
C PHE A 157 -17.66 13.82 5.28
N ALA A 158 -18.32 12.68 5.44
CA ALA A 158 -17.94 11.68 6.44
C ALA A 158 -16.56 11.07 6.15
N ALA A 159 -16.23 10.88 4.87
CA ALA A 159 -14.94 10.34 4.44
C ALA A 159 -13.79 11.35 4.57
N TYR A 160 -14.01 12.63 4.23
CA TYR A 160 -12.92 13.59 4.02
C TYR A 160 -12.99 14.88 4.85
N GLY A 161 -14.16 15.25 5.38
CA GLY A 161 -14.38 16.55 6.02
C GLY A 161 -14.71 17.69 5.03
N LEU A 162 -14.71 18.93 5.53
CA LEU A 162 -15.20 20.12 4.81
C LEU A 162 -14.20 20.72 3.82
N ASP A 163 -12.91 20.69 4.18
CA ASP A 163 -11.88 21.48 3.49
C ASP A 163 -10.98 20.63 2.58
N ALA A 164 -11.32 19.35 2.41
CA ALA A 164 -10.56 18.45 1.57
C ALA A 164 -10.79 18.76 0.08
N GLY A 165 -9.83 19.49 -0.50
CA GLY A 165 -9.72 19.72 -1.94
C GLY A 165 -9.42 18.43 -2.70
N PHE A 166 -9.67 18.44 -4.01
CA PHE A 166 -9.61 17.28 -4.89
C PHE A 166 -8.31 16.48 -4.72
N VAL A 167 -7.16 17.13 -4.93
CA VAL A 167 -5.84 16.50 -4.89
C VAL A 167 -5.51 15.95 -3.49
N THR A 168 -5.90 16.67 -2.43
CA THR A 168 -5.60 16.27 -1.04
C THR A 168 -6.31 14.98 -0.61
N ARG A 169 -7.32 14.53 -1.37
CA ARG A 169 -8.02 13.27 -1.11
C ARG A 169 -7.24 12.05 -1.58
N PHE A 170 -6.26 12.21 -2.47
CA PHE A 170 -5.44 11.10 -2.93
C PHE A 170 -4.32 10.83 -1.92
N ALA A 171 -3.98 9.55 -1.72
CA ALA A 171 -2.83 9.18 -0.89
C ALA A 171 -1.54 9.75 -1.48
N ASN A 172 -1.40 9.64 -2.81
CA ASN A 172 -0.36 10.25 -3.64
C ASN A 172 -0.91 11.51 -4.35
N PRO A 173 -0.39 12.72 -4.06
CA PRO A 173 -0.83 13.95 -4.70
C PRO A 173 -0.67 13.97 -6.24
N GLU A 174 0.38 13.35 -6.79
CA GLU A 174 0.64 13.36 -8.24
C GLU A 174 -0.47 12.65 -9.03
N ASP A 175 -1.06 11.60 -8.45
CA ASP A 175 -2.22 10.91 -9.03
C ASP A 175 -3.42 11.87 -9.11
N GLY A 176 -3.67 12.60 -8.01
CA GLY A 176 -4.75 13.58 -7.95
C GLY A 176 -4.58 14.72 -8.94
N GLU A 177 -3.35 15.24 -9.09
CA GLU A 177 -3.02 16.27 -10.08
C GLU A 177 -3.24 15.77 -11.52
N THR A 178 -2.80 14.54 -11.81
CA THR A 178 -2.99 13.91 -13.12
C THR A 178 -4.47 13.73 -13.44
N VAL A 179 -5.26 13.21 -12.50
CA VAL A 179 -6.70 13.01 -12.68
C VAL A 179 -7.42 14.34 -12.87
N LEU A 180 -7.05 15.37 -12.11
CA LEU A 180 -7.63 16.72 -12.24
C LEU A 180 -7.28 17.34 -13.60
N ALA A 181 -6.02 17.23 -14.03
CA ALA A 181 -5.58 17.74 -15.32
C ALA A 181 -6.29 17.05 -16.50
N ASN A 182 -6.48 15.74 -16.44
CA ASN A 182 -7.24 14.98 -17.44
C ASN A 182 -8.70 15.45 -17.50
N ALA A 183 -9.33 15.65 -16.33
CA ALA A 183 -10.67 16.21 -16.26
C ALA A 183 -10.74 17.61 -16.89
N MET A 184 -9.80 18.50 -16.59
CA MET A 184 -9.74 19.84 -17.21
C MET A 184 -9.58 19.81 -18.73
N GLN A 185 -9.05 18.73 -19.29
CA GLN A 185 -8.95 18.51 -20.73
C GLN A 185 -10.19 17.83 -21.33
N GLY A 186 -11.25 17.63 -20.55
CA GLY A 186 -12.49 17.00 -21.00
C GLY A 186 -12.49 15.47 -20.92
N GLN A 187 -11.48 14.86 -20.30
CA GLN A 187 -11.34 13.41 -20.21
C GLN A 187 -11.91 12.86 -18.89
N ALA A 188 -12.71 11.80 -18.98
CA ALA A 188 -13.15 11.06 -17.80
C ALA A 188 -12.07 10.07 -17.34
N THR A 189 -11.91 9.93 -16.03
CA THR A 189 -10.99 8.94 -15.44
C THR A 189 -11.75 8.02 -14.50
N GLY A 190 -11.74 6.72 -14.80
CA GLY A 190 -12.27 5.68 -13.93
C GLY A 190 -11.18 4.67 -13.58
N ALA A 191 -10.71 4.68 -12.34
CA ALA A 191 -9.64 3.78 -11.90
C ALA A 191 -9.63 3.60 -10.37
N LEU A 192 -8.80 2.67 -9.91
CA LEU A 192 -8.58 2.41 -8.50
C LEU A 192 -7.45 3.30 -7.97
N PHE A 193 -7.72 4.04 -6.90
CA PHE A 193 -6.70 4.82 -6.19
C PHE A 193 -6.80 4.58 -4.70
N GLN A 194 -5.66 4.73 -4.02
CA GLN A 194 -5.66 4.83 -2.58
C GLN A 194 -6.00 6.27 -2.18
N MET A 195 -7.08 6.44 -1.43
CA MET A 195 -7.60 7.72 -0.98
C MET A 195 -7.33 7.92 0.50
N ARG A 196 -7.04 9.16 0.89
CA ARG A 196 -6.76 9.57 2.27
C ARG A 196 -8.07 9.99 2.95
N THR A 197 -8.70 9.03 3.63
CA THR A 197 -9.94 9.27 4.38
C THR A 197 -9.65 9.52 5.87
N GLY A 198 -10.61 10.04 6.62
CA GLY A 198 -10.50 10.27 8.06
C GLY A 198 -10.11 9.01 8.86
N PRO A 199 -10.71 7.83 8.59
CA PRO A 199 -10.30 6.55 9.18
C PRO A 199 -8.93 6.01 8.73
N GLY A 200 -8.26 6.66 7.76
CA GLY A 200 -6.99 6.22 7.19
C GLY A 200 -7.04 6.04 5.67
N SER A 201 -5.97 5.50 5.10
CA SER A 201 -5.92 5.22 3.66
C SER A 201 -6.85 4.07 3.27
N ARG A 202 -7.72 4.30 2.29
CA ARG A 202 -8.72 3.33 1.79
C ARG A 202 -8.61 3.22 0.27
N TRP A 203 -8.88 2.05 -0.28
CA TRP A 203 -8.91 1.85 -1.74
C TRP A 203 -10.28 2.23 -2.28
N HIS A 204 -10.34 3.27 -3.11
CA HIS A 204 -11.57 3.67 -3.77
C HIS A 204 -11.46 3.47 -5.27
N HIS A 205 -12.52 2.95 -5.87
CA HIS A 205 -12.73 3.08 -7.30
C HIS A 205 -13.38 4.44 -7.56
N ILE A 206 -12.72 5.30 -8.31
CA ILE A 206 -13.22 6.63 -8.65
C ILE A 206 -13.84 6.62 -10.05
N ASP A 207 -14.82 7.50 -10.27
CA ASP A 207 -15.32 7.93 -11.58
C ASP A 207 -15.30 9.46 -11.57
N CYS A 208 -14.26 10.02 -12.17
CA CYS A 208 -13.99 11.44 -12.27
C CYS A 208 -14.42 11.94 -13.65
N ARG A 209 -15.31 12.93 -13.71
CA ARG A 209 -15.86 13.46 -14.96
C ARG A 209 -15.86 14.98 -14.97
N PRO A 210 -15.42 15.62 -16.07
CA PRO A 210 -15.63 17.04 -16.24
C PRO A 210 -17.07 17.35 -16.59
N LEU A 211 -17.55 18.48 -16.11
CA LEU A 211 -18.83 19.05 -16.47
C LEU A 211 -18.75 20.58 -16.48
N GLN A 212 -19.74 21.20 -17.10
CA GLN A 212 -19.86 22.65 -17.07
C GLN A 212 -20.63 23.06 -15.82
N ASP A 213 -20.02 23.89 -14.98
CA ASP A 213 -20.68 24.45 -13.80
C ASP A 213 -21.90 25.27 -14.26
N PRO A 214 -23.12 24.92 -13.85
CA PRO A 214 -24.33 25.63 -14.27
C PRO A 214 -24.40 27.06 -13.72
N VAL A 215 -23.63 27.40 -12.68
CA VAL A 215 -23.61 28.74 -12.06
C VAL A 215 -22.62 29.66 -12.75
N THR A 216 -21.37 29.21 -12.91
CA THR A 216 -20.28 30.05 -13.44
C THR A 216 -20.04 29.86 -14.94
N GLY A 217 -20.50 28.75 -15.52
CA GLY A 217 -20.20 28.33 -16.89
C GLY A 217 -18.78 27.79 -17.08
N ALA A 218 -17.94 27.77 -16.04
CA ALA A 218 -16.59 27.23 -16.07
C ALA A 218 -16.58 25.69 -16.06
N ILE A 219 -15.44 25.09 -16.40
CA ILE A 219 -15.27 23.64 -16.24
C ILE A 219 -15.13 23.33 -14.75
N SER A 220 -15.89 22.34 -14.29
CA SER A 220 -15.86 21.77 -12.95
C SER A 220 -15.70 20.25 -13.05
N VAL A 221 -15.38 19.61 -11.92
CA VAL A 221 -15.09 18.18 -11.85
C VAL A 221 -16.04 17.50 -10.88
N LEU A 222 -16.80 16.52 -11.37
CA LEU A 222 -17.56 15.59 -10.54
C LEU A 222 -16.69 14.37 -10.23
N LEU A 223 -16.57 14.06 -8.95
CA LEU A 223 -15.92 12.87 -8.45
C LEU A 223 -16.94 11.98 -7.75
N ASN A 224 -17.18 10.81 -8.32
CA ASN A 224 -17.93 9.74 -7.67
C ASN A 224 -16.96 8.69 -7.17
N GLU A 225 -17.16 8.19 -5.95
CA GLU A 225 -16.25 7.24 -5.34
C GLU A 225 -16.99 6.06 -4.73
N ARG A 226 -16.36 4.89 -4.80
CA ARG A 226 -16.82 3.69 -4.12
C ARG A 226 -15.65 3.07 -3.35
N ASP A 227 -15.80 2.97 -2.03
CA ASP A 227 -14.86 2.22 -1.20
C ASP A 227 -14.93 0.74 -1.56
N VAL A 228 -13.77 0.18 -1.92
CA VAL A 228 -13.56 -1.22 -2.30
C VAL A 228 -12.43 -1.85 -1.50
N THR A 229 -12.01 -1.22 -0.40
CA THR A 229 -10.90 -1.67 0.47
C THR A 229 -11.07 -3.12 0.88
N ASP A 230 -12.20 -3.48 1.48
CA ASP A 230 -12.47 -4.84 1.95
C ASP A 230 -12.34 -5.88 0.83
N ARG A 231 -12.72 -5.51 -0.40
CA ARG A 231 -12.64 -6.41 -1.55
C ARG A 231 -11.19 -6.57 -2.04
N VAL A 232 -10.45 -5.46 -2.16
CA VAL A 232 -9.03 -5.48 -2.57
C VAL A 232 -8.18 -6.25 -1.56
N GLU A 233 -8.38 -6.01 -0.28
CA GLU A 233 -7.66 -6.71 0.80
C GLU A 233 -8.00 -8.20 0.84
N ALA A 234 -9.28 -8.58 0.65
CA ALA A 234 -9.68 -9.97 0.58
C ALA A 234 -9.10 -10.70 -0.65
N GLU A 235 -9.07 -10.04 -1.81
CA GLU A 235 -8.47 -10.58 -3.04
C GLU A 235 -6.95 -10.78 -2.85
N ALA A 236 -6.25 -9.81 -2.27
CA ALA A 236 -4.82 -9.91 -1.98
C ALA A 236 -4.50 -11.02 -0.96
N ALA A 237 -5.29 -11.12 0.13
CA ALA A 237 -5.13 -12.16 1.14
C ALA A 237 -5.36 -13.56 0.56
N ARG A 238 -6.36 -13.71 -0.32
CA ARG A 238 -6.63 -14.96 -1.03
C ARG A 238 -5.48 -15.34 -1.96
N ALA A 239 -4.97 -14.40 -2.75
CA ALA A 239 -3.85 -14.64 -3.65
C ALA A 239 -2.60 -15.09 -2.87
N ALA A 240 -2.31 -14.44 -1.73
CA ALA A 240 -1.20 -14.84 -0.87
C ALA A 240 -1.39 -16.24 -0.27
N ALA A 241 -2.61 -16.60 0.13
CA ALA A 241 -2.91 -17.93 0.65
C ALA A 241 -2.78 -19.02 -0.44
N GLU A 242 -3.26 -18.75 -1.65
CA GLU A 242 -3.12 -19.65 -2.80
C GLU A 242 -1.64 -19.85 -3.16
N GLN A 243 -0.84 -18.79 -3.18
CA GLN A 243 0.60 -18.87 -3.45
C GLN A 243 1.33 -19.69 -2.36
N LYS A 244 1.00 -19.46 -1.09
CA LYS A 244 1.57 -20.23 0.03
C LYS A 244 1.22 -21.72 -0.08
N ALA A 245 -0.04 -22.04 -0.41
CA ALA A 245 -0.48 -23.41 -0.60
C ALA A 245 0.23 -24.08 -1.79
N ALA A 246 0.33 -23.40 -2.93
CA ALA A 246 1.02 -23.90 -4.11
C ALA A 246 2.51 -24.16 -3.83
N MET A 247 3.17 -23.29 -3.07
CA MET A 247 4.58 -23.48 -2.69
C MET A 247 4.75 -24.67 -1.72
N ALA A 248 3.83 -24.86 -0.77
CA ALA A 248 3.84 -26.02 0.12
C ALA A 248 3.64 -27.34 -0.65
N GLU A 249 2.69 -27.38 -1.58
CA GLU A 249 2.47 -28.55 -2.43
C GLU A 249 3.67 -28.87 -3.32
N ALA A 250 4.28 -27.86 -3.94
CA ALA A 250 5.47 -28.03 -4.76
C ALA A 250 6.64 -28.57 -3.94
N ARG A 251 6.84 -28.05 -2.72
CA ARG A 251 7.86 -28.52 -1.77
C ARG A 251 7.65 -30.00 -1.41
N GLN A 252 6.41 -30.39 -1.09
CA GLN A 252 6.09 -31.77 -0.71
C GLN A 252 6.29 -32.74 -1.86
N ARG A 253 5.89 -32.34 -3.08
CA ARG A 253 6.07 -33.17 -4.28
C ARG A 253 7.56 -33.38 -4.59
N PHE A 254 8.36 -32.31 -4.55
CA PHE A 254 9.80 -32.37 -4.74
C PHE A 254 10.48 -33.34 -3.76
N LEU A 255 10.16 -33.25 -2.46
CA LEU A 255 10.75 -34.13 -1.44
C LEU A 255 10.40 -35.61 -1.65
N THR A 256 9.17 -35.88 -2.09
CA THR A 256 8.70 -37.25 -2.35
C THR A 256 9.41 -37.85 -3.57
N GLU A 257 9.52 -37.09 -4.66
CA GLU A 257 10.19 -37.54 -5.89
C GLU A 257 11.70 -37.73 -5.68
N MET A 258 12.38 -36.74 -5.10
CA MET A 258 13.81 -36.81 -4.81
C MET A 258 14.18 -37.97 -3.88
N SER A 259 13.33 -38.29 -2.90
CA SER A 259 13.51 -39.45 -2.04
C SER A 259 13.57 -40.76 -2.82
N HIS A 260 12.62 -40.96 -3.74
CA HIS A 260 12.53 -42.17 -4.54
C HIS A 260 13.74 -42.29 -5.50
N GLU A 261 14.12 -41.18 -6.13
CA GLU A 261 15.29 -41.06 -7.00
C GLU A 261 16.61 -41.32 -6.25
N LEU A 262 16.74 -40.89 -4.98
CA LEU A 262 17.95 -41.11 -4.17
C LEU A 262 18.02 -42.51 -3.56
N ARG A 263 16.88 -43.10 -3.16
CA ARG A 263 16.84 -44.45 -2.57
C ARG A 263 17.35 -45.54 -3.52
N THR A 264 17.02 -45.43 -4.79
CA THR A 264 17.34 -46.46 -5.79
C THR A 264 18.85 -46.67 -5.98
N PRO A 265 19.66 -45.65 -6.32
CA PRO A 265 21.11 -45.80 -6.44
C PRO A 265 21.76 -46.14 -5.09
N LEU A 266 21.24 -45.62 -3.99
CA LEU A 266 21.78 -45.89 -2.65
C LEU A 266 21.61 -47.37 -2.26
N ASN A 267 20.44 -47.94 -2.51
CA ASN A 267 20.18 -49.37 -2.31
C ASN A 267 21.08 -50.23 -3.20
N ALA A 268 21.40 -49.79 -4.42
CA ALA A 268 22.35 -50.47 -5.28
C ALA A 268 23.78 -50.43 -4.71
N VAL A 269 24.25 -49.28 -4.21
CA VAL A 269 25.57 -49.15 -3.54
C VAL A 269 25.66 -50.04 -2.30
N LEU A 270 24.62 -50.06 -1.47
CA LEU A 270 24.54 -50.94 -0.30
C LEU A 270 24.54 -52.42 -0.70
N GLY A 271 23.78 -52.79 -1.73
CA GLY A 271 23.73 -54.16 -2.24
C GLY A 271 25.05 -54.65 -2.83
N PHE A 272 25.69 -53.85 -3.69
CA PHE A 272 26.98 -54.22 -4.29
C PHE A 272 28.13 -54.23 -3.26
N SER A 273 28.14 -53.32 -2.29
CA SER A 273 29.14 -53.34 -1.20
C SER A 273 28.98 -54.56 -0.29
N ALA A 274 27.75 -55.02 -0.03
CA ALA A 274 27.50 -56.26 0.70
C ALA A 274 28.01 -57.49 -0.07
N LEU A 275 27.68 -57.60 -1.35
CA LEU A 275 28.16 -58.70 -2.22
C LEU A 275 29.70 -58.72 -2.34
N LEU A 276 30.33 -57.55 -2.47
CA LEU A 276 31.80 -57.43 -2.48
C LEU A 276 32.40 -57.95 -1.18
N SER A 277 31.78 -57.66 -0.04
CA SER A 277 32.27 -58.09 1.28
C SER A 277 32.31 -59.62 1.44
N GLU A 278 31.45 -60.34 0.72
CA GLU A 278 31.41 -61.81 0.68
C GLU A 278 32.40 -62.41 -0.36
N ALA A 279 32.90 -61.61 -1.29
CA ALA A 279 33.71 -62.06 -2.43
C ALA A 279 35.21 -62.16 -2.11
N GLY A 280 35.60 -63.02 -1.16
CA GLY A 280 36.99 -63.49 -1.00
C GLY A 280 38.08 -62.41 -1.01
N LEU A 281 37.77 -61.20 -0.52
CA LEU A 281 38.60 -60.01 -0.68
C LEU A 281 39.90 -60.04 0.13
N THR A 282 40.91 -59.31 -0.33
CA THR A 282 42.10 -59.02 0.47
C THR A 282 41.72 -58.15 1.69
N PRO A 283 42.53 -58.14 2.77
CA PRO A 283 42.23 -57.36 3.99
C PRO A 283 41.97 -55.86 3.72
N MET A 284 42.74 -55.25 2.81
CA MET A 284 42.61 -53.83 2.46
C MET A 284 41.33 -53.55 1.65
N GLN A 285 40.99 -54.43 0.69
CA GLN A 285 39.74 -54.31 -0.07
C GLN A 285 38.50 -54.50 0.80
N ARG A 286 38.57 -55.36 1.82
CA ARG A 286 37.49 -55.56 2.79
C ARG A 286 37.26 -54.32 3.66
N ASP A 287 38.33 -53.64 4.09
CA ASP A 287 38.22 -52.35 4.80
C ASP A 287 37.56 -51.28 3.92
N HIS A 288 37.98 -51.15 2.66
CA HIS A 288 37.36 -50.22 1.72
C HIS A 288 35.88 -50.53 1.46
N ALA A 289 35.52 -51.80 1.24
CA ALA A 289 34.12 -52.22 1.06
C ALA A 289 33.27 -51.91 2.31
N GLY A 290 33.81 -52.14 3.50
CA GLY A 290 33.17 -51.79 4.77
C GLY A 290 32.95 -50.29 4.93
N ARG A 291 33.91 -49.45 4.52
CA ARG A 291 33.77 -47.99 4.54
C ARG A 291 32.70 -47.50 3.56
N ILE A 292 32.62 -48.07 2.35
CA ILE A 292 31.56 -47.75 1.37
C ILE A 292 30.19 -48.12 1.92
N HIS A 293 30.06 -49.30 2.54
CA HIS A 293 28.81 -49.75 3.13
C HIS A 293 28.36 -48.83 4.27
N ALA A 294 29.26 -48.53 5.22
CA ALA A 294 28.99 -47.63 6.34
C ALA A 294 28.71 -46.17 5.91
N ALA A 295 29.27 -45.73 4.79
CA ALA A 295 28.92 -44.43 4.19
C ALA A 295 27.50 -44.46 3.59
N GLY A 296 27.15 -45.54 2.88
CA GLY A 296 25.81 -45.74 2.32
C GLY A 296 24.70 -45.77 3.38
N GLU A 297 24.91 -46.47 4.51
CA GLU A 297 23.91 -46.54 5.59
C GLU A 297 23.69 -45.18 6.26
N ARG A 298 24.78 -44.41 6.46
CA ARG A 298 24.69 -43.05 6.99
C ARG A 298 23.91 -42.14 6.05
N LEU A 299 24.19 -42.22 4.74
CA LEU A 299 23.47 -41.43 3.74
C LEU A 299 21.98 -41.79 3.68
N ALA A 300 21.65 -43.08 3.82
CA ALA A 300 20.27 -43.55 3.86
C ALA A 300 19.51 -42.97 5.04
N THR A 301 20.15 -42.98 6.21
CA THR A 301 19.60 -42.41 7.45
C THR A 301 19.34 -40.91 7.31
N VAL A 302 20.29 -40.16 6.74
CA VAL A 302 20.14 -38.71 6.53
C VAL A 302 18.99 -38.41 5.57
N VAL A 303 18.89 -39.15 4.46
CA VAL A 303 17.78 -38.99 3.51
C VAL A 303 16.43 -39.30 4.17
N GLU A 304 16.33 -40.39 4.93
CA GLU A 304 15.11 -40.78 5.66
C GLU A 304 14.71 -39.71 6.70
N GLN A 305 15.69 -39.15 7.43
CA GLN A 305 15.47 -38.09 8.40
C GLN A 305 15.01 -36.78 7.75
N MET A 306 15.58 -36.39 6.61
CA MET A 306 15.16 -35.21 5.85
C MET A 306 13.68 -35.32 5.41
N ILE A 307 13.23 -36.53 5.05
CA ILE A 307 11.83 -36.81 4.67
C ILE A 307 10.92 -36.83 5.91
N GLY A 308 11.39 -37.36 7.04
CA GLY A 308 10.62 -37.37 8.28
C GLY A 308 10.39 -35.99 8.87
N LEU A 309 11.41 -35.13 8.83
CA LEU A 309 11.36 -33.76 9.37
C LEU A 309 10.51 -32.80 8.53
N SER A 310 10.37 -33.06 7.23
CA SER A 310 9.61 -32.19 6.32
C SER A 310 8.09 -32.45 6.32
N GLN A 311 7.63 -33.53 6.97
CA GLN A 311 6.20 -33.82 7.14
C GLN A 311 5.54 -33.05 8.31
N HIS A 312 6.31 -32.29 9.08
CA HIS A 312 5.81 -31.43 10.15
C HIS A 312 5.95 -29.95 9.77
N ASP A 313 4.85 -29.20 9.89
CA ASP A 313 4.72 -27.78 9.50
C ASP A 313 5.60 -26.79 10.28
N ASP A 314 6.45 -27.27 11.19
CA ASP A 314 7.14 -26.46 12.22
C ASP A 314 8.63 -26.19 11.91
N TRP A 315 9.05 -26.31 10.64
CA TRP A 315 10.45 -26.08 10.26
C TRP A 315 10.81 -24.59 10.25
N THR A 316 11.43 -24.11 11.33
CA THR A 316 12.00 -22.75 11.47
C THR A 316 13.44 -22.63 10.97
N GLY A 317 13.87 -23.43 9.99
CA GLY A 317 15.16 -23.22 9.31
C GLY A 317 16.44 -23.55 10.11
N GLY A 318 16.34 -23.92 11.39
CA GLY A 318 17.49 -24.27 12.22
C GLY A 318 17.74 -25.76 12.26
N VAL A 319 18.78 -26.25 11.61
CA VAL A 319 19.41 -27.51 12.01
C VAL A 319 20.28 -27.16 13.22
N GLU A 320 19.84 -27.50 14.44
CA GLU A 320 20.73 -27.41 15.60
C GLU A 320 21.92 -28.36 15.37
N PRO A 321 23.17 -27.87 15.49
CA PRO A 321 24.32 -28.74 15.40
C PRO A 321 24.29 -29.69 16.60
N ALA A 322 24.09 -30.98 16.33
CA ALA A 322 24.19 -32.01 17.35
C ALA A 322 25.60 -31.96 17.95
N ALA A 323 25.65 -31.62 19.23
CA ALA A 323 26.85 -31.41 20.01
C ALA A 323 27.82 -32.61 19.97
N GLU A 324 29.09 -32.27 19.79
CA GLU A 324 30.32 -32.93 20.24
C GLU A 324 30.21 -34.38 20.75
N ARG A 325 30.89 -35.27 20.04
CA ARG A 325 31.80 -36.28 20.64
C ARG A 325 32.77 -36.80 19.58
N GLU A 326 33.95 -36.21 19.50
CA GLU A 326 35.15 -36.96 19.11
C GLU A 326 35.54 -37.91 20.25
N PRO A 327 36.15 -39.08 19.96
CA PRO A 327 37.61 -39.10 19.84
C PRO A 327 38.16 -40.05 18.77
N GLY A 328 39.24 -39.61 18.10
CA GLY A 328 40.35 -40.49 17.74
C GLY A 328 40.65 -40.66 16.25
N LEU A 329 41.20 -39.63 15.61
CA LEU A 329 42.04 -39.76 14.42
C LEU A 329 43.29 -38.89 14.60
N ALA A 330 44.19 -39.35 15.47
CA ALA A 330 45.57 -38.86 15.50
C ALA A 330 46.44 -39.82 14.66
N ASP A 331 47.06 -39.22 13.65
CA ASP A 331 48.28 -39.61 12.94
C ASP A 331 48.24 -40.80 11.98
N ALA A 332 48.16 -40.47 10.69
CA ALA A 332 49.06 -41.05 9.69
C ALA A 332 49.34 -40.02 8.58
N GLY A 333 50.36 -39.19 8.79
CA GLY A 333 51.40 -38.95 7.77
C GLY A 333 51.16 -37.93 6.64
N ALA A 334 51.50 -36.65 6.95
CA ALA A 334 52.42 -35.74 6.23
C ALA A 334 52.14 -35.32 4.75
N PRO A 335 52.64 -34.14 4.35
CA PRO A 335 51.92 -33.20 3.51
C PRO A 335 52.15 -33.43 2.02
N MET A 336 51.07 -33.46 1.24
CA MET A 336 51.14 -32.96 -0.13
C MET A 336 50.84 -31.48 -0.08
N THR A 337 51.84 -30.68 -0.41
CA THR A 337 51.68 -29.30 -0.84
C THR A 337 50.93 -29.32 -2.17
N ASP A 338 49.60 -29.26 -2.14
CA ASP A 338 48.80 -28.89 -3.32
C ASP A 338 48.51 -27.40 -3.21
N GLU A 339 49.33 -26.61 -3.91
CA GLU A 339 49.23 -25.15 -4.05
C GLU A 339 48.06 -24.72 -4.96
N ASP A 340 46.88 -25.36 -4.86
CA ASP A 340 45.72 -25.02 -5.70
C ASP A 340 44.36 -25.21 -4.99
N GLU A 341 44.28 -24.88 -3.69
CA GLU A 341 42.98 -24.71 -3.03
C GLU A 341 42.32 -23.40 -3.53
N GLY A 342 41.47 -23.55 -4.56
CA GLY A 342 40.63 -22.47 -5.07
C GLY A 342 39.79 -21.83 -3.97
N ARG A 343 39.84 -20.50 -3.86
CA ARG A 343 38.99 -19.73 -2.93
C ARG A 343 37.52 -20.06 -3.17
N ALA A 344 36.74 -20.30 -2.11
CA ALA A 344 35.30 -20.52 -2.22
C ALA A 344 34.62 -19.33 -2.92
N MET A 345 33.70 -19.60 -3.85
CA MET A 345 32.99 -18.57 -4.60
C MET A 345 32.24 -17.64 -3.63
N ARG A 346 32.40 -16.32 -3.80
CA ARG A 346 31.78 -15.31 -2.94
C ARG A 346 30.68 -14.57 -3.69
N VAL A 347 29.46 -14.62 -3.16
CA VAL A 347 28.29 -13.96 -3.73
C VAL A 347 27.73 -12.95 -2.74
N LEU A 348 27.46 -11.74 -3.22
CA LEU A 348 26.69 -10.74 -2.48
C LEU A 348 25.24 -10.82 -2.94
N TYR A 349 24.30 -11.04 -2.02
CA TYR A 349 22.87 -11.00 -2.31
C TYR A 349 22.19 -9.82 -1.62
N VAL A 350 21.58 -8.94 -2.41
CA VAL A 350 20.90 -7.73 -1.93
C VAL A 350 19.39 -7.88 -2.16
N ASP A 351 18.61 -7.93 -1.08
CA ASP A 351 17.14 -8.05 -1.13
C ASP A 351 16.56 -7.51 0.19
N ASP A 352 15.47 -6.76 0.14
CA ASP A 352 14.88 -6.14 1.33
C ASP A 352 14.09 -7.12 2.20
N ASN A 353 13.78 -8.30 1.67
CA ASN A 353 13.01 -9.32 2.34
C ASN A 353 13.92 -10.39 2.99
N ASP A 354 13.89 -10.42 4.32
CA ASP A 354 14.69 -11.35 5.14
C ASP A 354 14.44 -12.83 4.81
N SER A 355 13.22 -13.18 4.42
CA SER A 355 12.87 -14.56 4.02
C SER A 355 13.55 -14.96 2.71
N ASN A 356 13.64 -14.04 1.74
CA ASN A 356 14.34 -14.29 0.48
C ASN A 356 15.83 -14.48 0.73
N ARG A 357 16.43 -13.60 1.54
CA ARG A 357 17.84 -13.68 1.92
C ARG A 357 18.17 -15.01 2.59
N ALA A 358 17.39 -15.44 3.59
CA ALA A 358 17.59 -16.73 4.25
C ALA A 358 17.50 -17.92 3.28
N LEU A 359 16.53 -17.91 2.35
CA LEU A 359 16.36 -18.96 1.35
C LEU A 359 17.54 -19.05 0.38
N ILE A 360 17.94 -17.93 -0.22
CA ILE A 360 19.00 -17.88 -1.22
C ILE A 360 20.36 -18.19 -0.58
N SER A 361 20.64 -17.66 0.61
CA SER A 361 21.85 -18.00 1.35
C SER A 361 21.93 -19.49 1.66
N ALA A 362 20.83 -20.14 2.05
CA ALA A 362 20.79 -21.58 2.28
C ALA A 362 21.04 -22.39 0.99
N LEU A 363 20.41 -21.99 -0.13
CA LEU A 363 20.61 -22.62 -1.43
C LEU A 363 22.06 -22.54 -1.92
N LEU A 364 22.69 -21.37 -1.78
CA LEU A 364 24.08 -21.15 -2.16
C LEU A 364 25.05 -21.90 -1.23
N ALA A 365 24.79 -21.90 0.08
CA ALA A 365 25.60 -22.62 1.05
C ALA A 365 25.62 -24.14 0.80
N MET A 366 24.50 -24.72 0.36
CA MET A 366 24.44 -26.14 -0.06
C MET A 366 25.37 -26.47 -1.23
N GLN A 367 25.77 -25.48 -2.04
CA GLN A 367 26.71 -25.63 -3.16
C GLN A 367 28.15 -25.23 -2.77
N GLY A 368 28.42 -24.97 -1.49
CA GLY A 368 29.74 -24.52 -1.02
C GLY A 368 30.06 -23.05 -1.34
N ILE A 369 29.05 -22.26 -1.74
CA ILE A 369 29.20 -20.85 -2.10
C ILE A 369 29.00 -20.00 -0.85
N VAL A 370 29.92 -19.06 -0.62
CA VAL A 370 29.85 -18.11 0.49
C VAL A 370 28.93 -16.96 0.07
N CYS A 371 27.76 -16.87 0.69
CA CYS A 371 26.80 -15.80 0.45
C CYS A 371 26.80 -14.79 1.61
N GLU A 372 27.10 -13.54 1.32
CA GLU A 372 26.85 -12.40 2.22
C GLU A 372 25.62 -11.64 1.75
N THR A 373 24.89 -11.06 2.69
CA THR A 373 23.60 -10.44 2.43
C THR A 373 23.59 -8.95 2.75
N ALA A 374 22.72 -8.19 2.06
CA ALA A 374 22.43 -6.80 2.35
C ALA A 374 20.94 -6.50 2.21
N ASP A 375 20.44 -5.57 3.04
CA ASP A 375 18.99 -5.35 3.20
C ASP A 375 18.42 -4.28 2.26
N ASP A 376 19.27 -3.50 1.58
CA ASP A 376 18.85 -2.46 0.65
C ASP A 376 20.00 -2.12 -0.33
N GLY A 377 19.68 -1.34 -1.37
CA GLY A 377 20.66 -0.96 -2.40
C GLY A 377 21.84 -0.13 -1.88
N ALA A 378 21.67 0.64 -0.80
CA ALA A 378 22.75 1.45 -0.22
C ALA A 378 23.75 0.57 0.55
N GLN A 379 23.25 -0.40 1.33
CA GLN A 379 24.06 -1.43 1.97
C GLN A 379 24.73 -2.33 0.93
N GLY A 380 24.01 -2.69 -0.13
CA GLY A 380 24.55 -3.43 -1.27
C GLY A 380 25.71 -2.70 -1.95
N LEU A 381 25.58 -1.40 -2.21
CA LEU A 381 26.67 -0.57 -2.75
C LEU A 381 27.87 -0.49 -1.79
N ALA A 382 27.62 -0.30 -0.50
CA ALA A 382 28.68 -0.27 0.51
C ALA A 382 29.42 -1.61 0.61
N ALA A 383 28.69 -2.73 0.49
CA ALA A 383 29.26 -4.08 0.47
C ALA A 383 30.03 -4.36 -0.82
N ALA A 384 29.49 -3.99 -1.98
CA ALA A 384 30.17 -4.12 -3.26
C ALA A 384 31.51 -3.37 -3.28
N SER A 385 31.56 -2.18 -2.66
CA SER A 385 32.77 -1.37 -2.54
C SER A 385 33.88 -2.01 -1.69
N ARG A 386 33.56 -3.00 -0.85
CA ARG A 386 34.58 -3.77 -0.11
C ARG A 386 35.39 -4.72 -1.01
N GLY A 387 34.88 -5.02 -2.20
CA GLY A 387 35.52 -5.90 -3.18
C GLY A 387 35.44 -7.40 -2.81
N ASP A 388 36.13 -8.22 -3.62
CA ASP A 388 36.29 -9.68 -3.45
C ASP A 388 35.03 -10.53 -3.76
N TRP A 389 34.10 -9.98 -4.55
CA TRP A 389 32.88 -10.66 -5.02
C TRP A 389 33.07 -11.31 -6.39
N ASP A 390 32.59 -12.54 -6.56
CA ASP A 390 32.53 -13.20 -7.87
C ASP A 390 31.28 -12.79 -8.65
N VAL A 391 30.14 -12.66 -7.97
CA VAL A 391 28.85 -12.26 -8.54
C VAL A 391 28.04 -11.49 -7.50
N ILE A 392 27.25 -10.51 -7.94
CA ILE A 392 26.25 -9.82 -7.14
C ILE A 392 24.87 -10.22 -7.64
N LEU A 393 24.04 -10.75 -6.76
CA LEU A 393 22.60 -10.93 -6.97
C LEU A 393 21.88 -9.71 -6.41
N MET A 394 21.12 -8.99 -7.25
CA MET A 394 20.53 -7.70 -6.89
C MET A 394 19.03 -7.72 -7.11
N ASP A 395 18.24 -7.65 -6.05
CA ASP A 395 16.81 -7.38 -6.20
C ASP A 395 16.57 -6.00 -6.82
N ILE A 396 15.57 -5.90 -7.69
CA ILE A 396 15.26 -4.64 -8.37
C ILE A 396 14.43 -3.72 -7.49
N GLN A 397 13.42 -4.25 -6.80
CA GLN A 397 12.46 -3.43 -6.05
C GLN A 397 12.83 -3.42 -4.57
N MET A 398 13.61 -2.42 -4.16
CA MET A 398 14.01 -2.24 -2.76
C MET A 398 13.71 -0.79 -2.29
N PRO A 399 13.35 -0.59 -1.01
CA PRO A 399 13.19 0.74 -0.43
C PRO A 399 14.54 1.46 -0.32
N VAL A 400 14.50 2.80 -0.16
CA VAL A 400 15.66 3.70 -0.02
C VAL A 400 16.48 3.86 -1.31
N MET A 401 16.99 2.75 -1.86
CA MET A 401 17.72 2.69 -3.12
C MET A 401 17.34 1.40 -3.85
N ASP A 402 16.76 1.54 -5.03
CA ASP A 402 16.40 0.40 -5.87
C ASP A 402 17.63 -0.26 -6.50
N GLY A 403 17.46 -1.48 -7.03
CA GLY A 403 18.57 -2.25 -7.60
C GLY A 403 19.18 -1.60 -8.85
N VAL A 404 18.40 -0.81 -9.59
CA VAL A 404 18.85 -0.13 -10.81
C VAL A 404 19.81 1.01 -10.47
N GLU A 405 19.45 1.84 -9.50
CA GLU A 405 20.30 2.91 -8.97
C GLU A 405 21.53 2.34 -8.25
N ALA A 406 21.36 1.25 -7.49
CA ALA A 406 22.49 0.56 -6.85
C ALA A 406 23.50 0.06 -7.90
N ALA A 407 23.05 -0.62 -8.95
CA ALA A 407 23.91 -1.10 -10.03
C ALA A 407 24.62 0.06 -10.75
N ARG A 408 23.90 1.14 -11.07
CA ARG A 408 24.48 2.35 -11.67
C ARG A 408 25.62 2.91 -10.82
N ARG A 409 25.45 2.96 -9.50
CA ARG A 409 26.49 3.44 -8.57
C ARG A 409 27.66 2.46 -8.43
N ILE A 410 27.40 1.16 -8.42
CA ILE A 410 28.46 0.14 -8.39
C ILE A 410 29.33 0.26 -9.66
N ARG A 411 28.72 0.50 -10.82
CA ARG A 411 29.44 0.70 -12.10
C ARG A 411 30.26 1.99 -12.15
N LEU A 412 30.01 2.96 -11.27
CA LEU A 412 30.79 4.20 -11.16
C LEU A 412 31.98 4.08 -10.18
N LEU A 413 32.16 2.94 -9.51
CA LEU A 413 33.34 2.69 -8.67
C LEU A 413 34.60 2.59 -9.55
N THR A 414 35.75 3.04 -9.05
CA THR A 414 37.01 3.06 -9.82
C THR A 414 37.83 1.77 -9.74
N ASP A 415 37.35 0.81 -8.95
CA ASP A 415 38.09 -0.39 -8.57
C ASP A 415 37.46 -1.63 -9.22
N GLU A 416 38.04 -2.81 -8.99
CA GLU A 416 37.59 -4.09 -9.55
C GLU A 416 36.12 -4.42 -9.23
N ALA A 417 35.57 -3.83 -8.17
CA ALA A 417 34.15 -3.90 -7.81
C ALA A 417 33.21 -3.45 -8.95
N SER A 418 33.64 -2.50 -9.79
CA SER A 418 32.86 -2.03 -10.93
C SER A 418 32.71 -3.06 -12.04
N ALA A 419 33.61 -4.05 -12.11
CA ALA A 419 33.60 -5.10 -13.12
C ALA A 419 32.87 -6.38 -12.66
N VAL A 420 32.48 -6.46 -11.39
CA VAL A 420 31.79 -7.64 -10.84
C VAL A 420 30.46 -7.84 -11.56
N PRO A 421 30.16 -9.04 -12.08
CA PRO A 421 28.88 -9.36 -12.70
C PRO A 421 27.71 -9.11 -11.75
N ILE A 422 26.69 -8.40 -12.23
CA ILE A 422 25.45 -8.16 -11.47
C ILE A 422 24.32 -8.88 -12.19
N ILE A 423 23.64 -9.79 -11.49
CA ILE A 423 22.45 -10.49 -11.97
C ILE A 423 21.23 -9.91 -11.24
N ALA A 424 20.29 -9.36 -12.01
CA ALA A 424 19.03 -8.84 -11.49
C ALA A 424 18.15 -9.99 -10.97
N VAL A 425 17.52 -9.81 -9.81
CA VAL A 425 16.44 -10.67 -9.32
C VAL A 425 15.17 -9.84 -9.44
N THR A 426 14.25 -10.22 -10.34
CA THR A 426 13.11 -9.35 -10.72
C THR A 426 11.79 -10.10 -10.79
N ALA A 427 10.68 -9.44 -10.47
CA ALA A 427 9.33 -9.97 -10.67
C ALA A 427 8.85 -9.88 -12.13
N ASN A 428 9.58 -9.19 -13.00
CA ASN A 428 9.16 -8.93 -14.38
C ASN A 428 10.32 -9.12 -15.36
N THR A 429 10.15 -10.01 -16.34
CA THR A 429 11.17 -10.38 -17.33
C THR A 429 10.76 -9.98 -18.76
N LEU A 430 9.92 -8.95 -18.90
CA LEU A 430 9.52 -8.40 -20.20
C LEU A 430 10.72 -7.75 -20.91
N ASP A 431 10.78 -7.87 -22.24
CA ASP A 431 11.92 -7.44 -23.07
C ASP A 431 12.36 -5.99 -22.84
N ASP A 432 11.41 -5.06 -22.64
CA ASP A 432 11.71 -3.64 -22.40
C ASP A 432 12.44 -3.40 -21.07
N GLN A 433 12.17 -4.21 -20.03
CA GLN A 433 12.86 -4.09 -18.74
C GLN A 433 14.24 -4.75 -18.77
N LEU A 434 14.41 -5.81 -19.55
CA LEU A 434 15.73 -6.44 -19.76
C LEU A 434 16.71 -5.45 -20.41
N ALA A 435 16.24 -4.67 -21.39
CA ALA A 435 17.04 -3.60 -21.99
C ALA A 435 17.44 -2.54 -20.95
N ALA A 436 16.51 -2.13 -20.08
CA ALA A 436 16.80 -1.16 -19.03
C ALA A 436 17.84 -1.65 -17.99
N TYR A 437 17.84 -2.94 -17.67
CA TYR A 437 18.86 -3.54 -16.77
C TYR A 437 20.23 -3.61 -17.43
N ALA A 438 20.28 -3.97 -18.72
CA ALA A 438 21.52 -3.98 -19.49
C ALA A 438 22.12 -2.57 -19.62
N ASP A 439 21.29 -1.54 -19.82
CA ASP A 439 21.72 -0.14 -19.96
C ASP A 439 22.40 0.42 -18.69
N VAL A 440 22.04 -0.10 -17.51
CA VAL A 440 22.72 0.25 -16.24
C VAL A 440 23.88 -0.68 -15.89
N GLY A 441 24.24 -1.60 -16.79
CA GLY A 441 25.40 -2.47 -16.68
C GLY A 441 25.16 -3.76 -15.90
N MET A 442 23.91 -4.20 -15.73
CA MET A 442 23.62 -5.55 -15.26
C MET A 442 23.87 -6.57 -16.38
N ASN A 443 24.28 -7.77 -16.00
CA ASN A 443 24.77 -8.80 -16.91
C ASN A 443 23.68 -9.78 -17.32
N ASP A 444 22.75 -10.06 -16.42
CA ASP A 444 21.65 -11.01 -16.64
C ASP A 444 20.51 -10.76 -15.63
N CYS A 445 19.44 -11.54 -15.72
CA CYS A 445 18.34 -11.54 -14.78
C CYS A 445 17.85 -12.96 -14.44
N VAL A 446 17.24 -13.10 -13.26
CA VAL A 446 16.51 -14.26 -12.77
C VAL A 446 15.11 -13.80 -12.37
N GLY A 447 14.09 -14.52 -12.85
CA GLY A 447 12.69 -14.21 -12.52
C GLY A 447 12.31 -14.67 -11.10
N LYS A 448 11.50 -13.86 -10.39
CA LYS A 448 10.79 -14.27 -9.17
C LYS A 448 9.51 -15.03 -9.57
N PRO A 449 9.17 -16.17 -8.94
CA PRO A 449 9.88 -16.82 -7.83
C PRO A 449 11.18 -17.49 -8.30
N VAL A 450 12.26 -17.30 -7.52
CA VAL A 450 13.61 -17.78 -7.88
C VAL A 450 13.64 -19.31 -7.88
N LYS A 451 14.03 -19.89 -9.01
CA LYS A 451 14.21 -21.34 -9.17
C LYS A 451 15.69 -21.69 -9.04
N ALA A 452 16.02 -22.62 -8.14
CA ALA A 452 17.41 -22.97 -7.84
C ALA A 452 18.24 -23.40 -9.07
N PRO A 453 17.74 -24.24 -10.00
CA PRO A 453 18.52 -24.61 -11.19
C PRO A 453 18.85 -23.41 -12.09
N GLU A 454 17.87 -22.54 -12.34
CA GLU A 454 18.03 -21.34 -13.16
C GLU A 454 19.02 -20.36 -12.53
N LEU A 455 18.90 -20.14 -11.22
CA LEU A 455 19.81 -19.28 -10.47
C LEU A 455 21.25 -19.81 -10.56
N LEU A 456 21.47 -21.09 -10.28
CA LEU A 456 22.81 -21.68 -10.25
C LEU A 456 23.45 -21.67 -11.64
N THR A 457 22.72 -22.00 -12.70
CA THR A 457 23.22 -21.93 -14.08
C THR A 457 23.71 -20.52 -14.41
N LYS A 458 22.89 -19.49 -14.16
CA LYS A 458 23.26 -18.09 -14.43
C LYS A 458 24.42 -17.63 -13.55
N LEU A 459 24.43 -18.04 -12.28
CA LEU A 459 25.49 -17.70 -11.34
C LEU A 459 26.84 -18.25 -11.81
N PHE A 460 26.91 -19.53 -12.19
CA PHE A 460 28.15 -20.16 -12.67
C PHE A 460 28.56 -19.68 -14.06
N GLU A 461 27.60 -19.31 -14.92
CA GLU A 461 27.90 -18.70 -16.21
C GLU A 461 28.61 -17.36 -16.08
N TRP A 462 28.25 -16.56 -15.07
CA TRP A 462 28.83 -15.23 -14.87
C TRP A 462 29.99 -15.17 -13.89
N ALA A 463 30.18 -16.20 -13.05
CA ALA A 463 31.26 -16.31 -12.07
C ALA A 463 32.66 -16.04 -12.66
N SER A 464 33.65 -15.81 -11.79
CA SER A 464 35.05 -15.70 -12.23
C SER A 464 35.53 -16.95 -12.99
N THR A 465 36.55 -16.79 -13.84
CA THR A 465 37.03 -17.80 -14.80
C THR A 465 37.21 -19.22 -14.24
N PRO A 466 37.79 -19.43 -13.03
CA PRO A 466 37.98 -20.76 -12.47
C PRO A 466 36.66 -21.54 -12.29
N TRP A 467 35.59 -20.85 -11.90
CA TRP A 467 34.27 -21.45 -11.67
C TRP A 467 33.52 -21.70 -12.98
N ARG A 468 33.65 -20.78 -13.95
CA ARG A 468 33.05 -20.90 -15.28
C ARG A 468 33.57 -22.12 -16.05
N GLU A 469 34.87 -22.38 -15.99
CA GLU A 469 35.51 -23.51 -16.67
C GLU A 469 35.16 -24.85 -16.01
N ALA A 470 35.25 -24.92 -14.67
CA ALA A 470 34.87 -26.11 -13.91
C ALA A 470 33.38 -26.50 -14.13
N TRP A 471 32.48 -25.52 -14.22
CA TRP A 471 31.06 -25.78 -14.48
C TRP A 471 30.81 -26.33 -15.89
N ARG A 472 31.47 -25.77 -16.91
CA ARG A 472 31.35 -26.26 -18.31
C ARG A 472 31.88 -27.68 -18.48
N GLU A 473 32.97 -28.03 -17.78
CA GLU A 473 33.50 -29.39 -17.78
C GLU A 473 32.54 -30.37 -17.09
N ALA A 474 31.91 -29.97 -15.98
CA ALA A 474 30.91 -30.78 -15.29
C ALA A 474 29.64 -31.00 -16.13
N GLU A 475 29.12 -29.98 -16.81
CA GLU A 475 27.97 -30.12 -17.72
C GLU A 475 28.29 -31.02 -18.92
N GLN A 476 29.49 -30.92 -19.50
CA GLN A 476 29.92 -31.80 -20.59
C GLN A 476 30.15 -33.25 -20.15
N ALA A 477 30.53 -33.49 -18.89
CA ALA A 477 30.65 -34.83 -18.33
C ALA A 477 29.29 -35.47 -17.97
N ALA A 478 28.26 -34.65 -17.77
CA ALA A 478 26.90 -35.08 -17.43
C ALA A 478 25.98 -35.31 -18.66
N ALA A 479 26.34 -34.74 -19.83
CA ALA A 479 25.67 -34.93 -21.12
C ALA A 479 26.19 -36.16 -21.88
#